data_AF-Q8TTC0-F1
#
_entry.id   AF-Q8TTC0-F1
#
_cell.length_a   1.000
_cell.length_b   1.000
_cell.length_c   1.000
_cell.angle_alpha   90.00
_cell.angle_beta   90.00
_cell.angle_gamma   90.00
#
_symmetry.space_group_name_H-M   'P 1'
#
loop_
_entity.id
_entity.type
_entity.pdbx_description
1 polymer ?
#
loop_
_entity_poly.entity_id
_entity_poly.type
_entity_poly.pdbx_seq_one_letter_code
_entity_poly.pdbx_strand_id
1 'polypeptide(L)'
;MAEALNSDKAKPSPTLNTILMVEDTLQNSPDSVVTVAELKKMLPRQVNHNTLMVILDYLEQSNKIAVGLRGITWIHSRNENLRKAVVQGLEL
;
A
#
# COMPACT_ATOMS: atom_id res chain seq x y z
N MET A 1 -19.77 -27.01 -25.56
CA MET A 1 -19.85 -26.43 -24.20
C MET A 1 -18.42 -26.20 -23.73
N ALA A 2 -17.91 -24.98 -23.92
CA ALA A 2 -16.74 -24.49 -23.22
C ALA A 2 -17.13 -23.06 -22.79
N GLU A 3 -17.31 -22.92 -21.49
CA GLU A 3 -17.89 -21.77 -20.82
C GLU A 3 -17.11 -20.47 -21.06
N ALA A 4 -17.85 -19.38 -20.94
CA ALA A 4 -17.45 -18.02 -21.21
C ALA A 4 -16.15 -17.61 -20.52
N LEU A 5 -15.16 -17.17 -21.30
CA LEU A 5 -14.13 -16.26 -20.81
C LEU A 5 -14.81 -14.93 -20.50
N ASN A 6 -15.20 -14.84 -19.23
CA ASN A 6 -15.87 -13.76 -18.57
C ASN A 6 -15.36 -12.39 -19.03
N SER A 7 -16.28 -11.52 -19.41
CA SER A 7 -16.03 -10.13 -19.77
C SER A 7 -15.68 -9.32 -18.51
N ASP A 8 -14.51 -9.53 -17.93
CA ASP A 8 -14.00 -8.65 -16.90
C ASP A 8 -13.52 -7.37 -17.61
N LYS A 9 -14.37 -6.34 -17.62
CA LYS A 9 -13.94 -5.00 -18.01
C LYS A 9 -12.73 -4.68 -17.14
N ALA A 10 -11.56 -4.50 -17.76
CA ALA A 10 -10.30 -4.28 -17.07
C ALA A 10 -10.51 -3.24 -15.96
N LYS A 11 -10.37 -3.67 -14.70
CA LYS A 11 -10.44 -2.76 -13.55
C LYS A 11 -9.42 -1.65 -13.79
N PRO A 12 -9.76 -0.38 -13.56
CA PRO A 12 -8.84 0.73 -13.77
C PRO A 12 -7.54 0.50 -13.00
N SER A 13 -6.45 0.24 -13.73
CA SER A 13 -5.13 0.06 -13.12
C SER A 13 -4.58 1.43 -12.72
N PRO A 14 -3.98 1.57 -11.53
CA PRO A 14 -3.24 2.77 -11.19
C PRO A 14 -2.08 2.97 -12.17
N THR A 15 -1.73 4.22 -12.42
CA THR A 15 -0.46 4.57 -13.08
C THR A 15 0.67 4.58 -12.06
N LEU A 16 1.91 4.36 -12.52
CA LEU A 16 3.10 4.40 -11.66
C LEU A 16 3.18 5.71 -10.86
N ASN A 17 2.89 6.85 -11.49
CA ASN A 17 2.88 8.15 -10.81
C ASN A 17 1.87 8.23 -9.67
N THR A 18 0.73 7.52 -9.78
CA THR A 18 -0.26 7.47 -8.70
C THR A 18 0.19 6.55 -7.57
N ILE A 19 0.84 5.42 -7.89
CA ILE A 19 1.43 4.53 -6.89
C ILE A 19 2.50 5.27 -6.09
N LEU A 20 3.46 5.91 -6.78
CA LEU A 20 4.56 6.65 -6.15
C LEU A 20 4.06 7.79 -5.26
N MET A 21 2.99 8.47 -5.66
CA MET A 21 2.37 9.52 -4.86
C MET A 21 1.77 8.99 -3.56
N VAL A 22 1.04 7.87 -3.61
CA VAL A 22 0.47 7.24 -2.40
C VAL A 22 1.59 6.73 -1.50
N GLU A 23 2.61 6.10 -2.10
CA GLU A 23 3.79 5.61 -1.39
C GLU A 23 4.52 6.74 -0.64
N ASP A 24 4.82 7.85 -1.32
CA ASP A 24 5.50 9.00 -0.73
C ASP A 24 4.66 9.65 0.39
N THR A 25 3.33 9.74 0.20
CA THR A 25 2.41 10.27 1.21
C THR A 25 2.41 9.43 2.49
N LEU A 26 2.42 8.09 2.36
CA LEU A 26 2.46 7.19 3.52
C LEU A 26 3.85 7.16 4.18
N GLN A 27 4.92 7.16 3.39
CA GLN A 27 6.29 7.15 3.89
C GLN A 27 6.62 8.42 4.69
N ASN A 28 6.11 9.57 4.26
CA ASN A 28 6.37 10.87 4.88
C ASN A 28 5.26 11.31 5.86
N SER A 29 4.32 10.42 6.18
CA SER A 29 3.25 10.71 7.13
C SER A 29 3.83 11.01 8.52
N PRO A 30 3.39 12.09 9.20
CA PRO A 30 3.78 12.34 10.59
C PRO A 30 3.18 11.30 11.56
N ASP A 31 2.05 10.71 11.18
CA ASP A 31 1.33 9.74 11.99
C ASP A 31 1.82 8.31 11.71
N SER A 32 2.06 7.54 12.77
CA SER A 32 2.48 6.13 12.67
C SER A 32 1.38 5.19 12.19
N VAL A 33 0.11 5.63 12.27
CA VAL A 33 -1.07 4.88 11.81
C VAL A 33 -1.98 5.85 11.08
N VAL A 34 -2.36 5.53 9.85
CA VAL A 34 -3.19 6.39 8.99
C VAL A 34 -4.41 5.62 8.51
N THR A 35 -5.61 6.15 8.70
CA THR A 35 -6.83 5.58 8.13
C THR A 35 -6.94 5.88 6.63
N VAL A 36 -7.72 5.08 5.89
CA VAL A 36 -8.00 5.34 4.45
C VAL A 36 -8.60 6.74 4.24
N ALA A 37 -9.40 7.23 5.18
CA ALA A 37 -10.02 8.55 5.11
C ALA A 37 -9.00 9.68 5.29
N GLU A 38 -8.07 9.54 6.23
CA GLU A 38 -6.97 10.49 6.44
C GLU A 38 -6.02 10.48 5.25
N LEU A 39 -5.63 9.29 4.76
CA LEU A 39 -4.79 9.16 3.58
C LEU A 39 -5.38 9.93 2.38
N LYS A 40 -6.69 9.78 2.13
CA LYS A 40 -7.38 10.53 1.06
C LYS A 40 -7.28 12.06 1.21
N LYS A 41 -7.21 12.58 2.44
CA LYS A 41 -7.05 14.01 2.72
C LYS A 41 -5.60 14.48 2.58
N MET A 42 -4.64 13.61 2.87
CA MET A 42 -3.21 13.88 2.78
C MET A 42 -2.70 13.88 1.34
N LEU A 43 -3.36 13.14 0.43
CA LEU A 43 -2.94 13.06 -0.96
C LEU A 43 -2.99 14.44 -1.66
N PRO A 44 -1.97 14.79 -2.45
CA PRO A 44 -1.95 16.08 -3.18
C PRO A 44 -3.01 16.16 -4.30
N ARG A 45 -3.56 15.01 -4.71
CA ARG A 45 -4.71 14.92 -5.62
C ARG A 45 -5.62 13.76 -5.24
N GLN A 46 -6.91 13.88 -5.51
CA GLN A 46 -7.86 12.81 -5.22
C GLN A 46 -7.60 11.57 -6.08
N VAL A 47 -7.66 10.41 -5.42
CA VAL A 47 -7.57 9.10 -6.06
C VAL A 47 -8.88 8.37 -5.83
N ASN A 48 -9.41 7.73 -6.88
CA ASN A 48 -10.62 6.92 -6.79
C ASN A 48 -10.45 5.83 -5.72
N HIS A 49 -11.51 5.55 -4.95
CA HIS A 49 -11.43 4.58 -3.85
C HIS A 49 -10.93 3.20 -4.30
N ASN A 50 -11.44 2.67 -5.41
CA ASN A 50 -11.05 1.35 -5.90
C ASN A 50 -9.58 1.33 -6.33
N THR A 51 -9.13 2.38 -7.02
CA THR A 51 -7.71 2.55 -7.40
C THR A 51 -6.83 2.65 -6.16
N LEU A 52 -7.26 3.38 -5.13
CA LEU A 52 -6.52 3.47 -3.88
C LEU A 52 -6.43 2.10 -3.18
N MET A 53 -7.52 1.32 -3.16
CA MET A 53 -7.50 -0.03 -2.57
C MET A 53 -6.54 -0.96 -3.33
N VAL A 54 -6.49 -0.90 -4.66
CA VAL A 54 -5.51 -1.66 -5.47
C VAL A 54 -4.07 -1.24 -5.14
N ILE A 55 -3.82 0.06 -4.95
CA ILE A 55 -2.49 0.54 -4.57
C ILE A 55 -2.11 0.03 -3.17
N LEU A 56 -3.02 0.11 -2.20
CA LEU A 56 -2.75 -0.37 -0.85
C LEU A 56 -2.48 -1.88 -0.81
N ASP A 57 -3.27 -2.66 -1.53
CA ASP A 57 -3.06 -4.10 -1.70
C ASP A 57 -1.66 -4.39 -2.29
N TYR A 58 -1.26 -3.67 -3.34
CA TYR A 58 0.09 -3.78 -3.92
C TYR A 58 1.20 -3.40 -2.92
N LEU A 59 1.01 -2.33 -2.13
CA LEU A 59 1.99 -1.88 -1.15
C LEU A 59 2.11 -2.86 0.04
N GLU A 60 1.01 -3.50 0.44
CA GLU A 60 1.00 -4.52 1.48
C GLU A 60 1.70 -5.79 1.00
N GLN A 61 1.34 -6.29 -0.19
CA GLN A 61 2.00 -7.46 -0.79
C GLN A 61 3.51 -7.25 -1.03
N SER A 62 3.94 -6.01 -1.24
CA SER A 62 5.36 -5.64 -1.37
C SER A 62 6.06 -5.32 -0.04
N ASN A 63 5.43 -5.61 1.10
CA ASN A 63 5.94 -5.39 2.46
C ASN A 63 6.37 -3.93 2.73
N LYS A 64 5.68 -2.97 2.10
CA LYS A 64 5.93 -1.55 2.37
C LYS A 64 5.07 -1.03 3.51
N ILE A 65 3.85 -1.54 3.60
CA ILE A 65 2.86 -1.20 4.63
C ILE A 65 2.31 -2.46 5.28
N ALA A 66 1.74 -2.29 6.47
CA ALA A 66 0.85 -3.25 7.09
C ALA A 66 -0.54 -2.62 7.23
N VAL A 67 -1.59 -3.36 6.85
CA VAL A 67 -2.98 -2.95 7.06
C VAL A 67 -3.55 -3.71 8.26
N GLY A 68 -4.06 -2.98 9.24
CA GLY A 68 -4.68 -3.54 10.43
C GLY A 68 -6.00 -2.87 10.79
N LEU A 69 -6.64 -3.33 11.87
CA LEU A 69 -7.93 -2.81 12.33
C LEU A 69 -7.95 -1.30 12.60
N ARG A 70 -6.80 -0.74 13.00
CA ARG A 70 -6.67 0.70 13.32
C ARG A 70 -6.32 1.56 12.11
N GLY A 71 -5.85 0.97 11.02
CA GLY A 71 -5.39 1.71 9.85
C GLY A 71 -4.15 1.10 9.21
N ILE A 72 -3.43 1.94 8.49
CA ILE A 72 -2.29 1.60 7.65
C ILE A 72 -1.02 2.13 8.32
N THR A 73 0.01 1.29 8.43
CA THR A 73 1.31 1.67 8.98
C THR A 73 2.41 1.43 7.96
N TRP A 74 3.30 2.39 7.78
CA TRP A 74 4.51 2.21 6.99
C TRP A 74 5.53 1.35 7.77
N ILE A 75 5.94 0.24 7.18
CA ILE A 75 6.85 -0.74 7.81
C ILE A 75 8.16 -0.92 7.04
N HIS A 76 8.29 -0.31 5.87
CA HIS A 76 9.48 -0.47 5.04
C HIS A 76 10.70 0.20 5.67
N SER A 77 11.70 -0.60 6.04
CA SER A 77 13.00 -0.13 6.49
C SER A 77 14.06 -0.29 5.39
N ARG A 78 14.76 0.80 5.04
CA ARG A 78 15.91 0.76 4.13
C ARG A 78 17.18 0.24 4.82
N ASN A 79 17.20 0.11 6.15
CA ASN A 79 18.36 -0.35 6.91
C ASN A 79 18.60 -1.85 6.67
N GLU A 80 19.73 -2.20 6.05
CA GLU A 80 20.09 -3.58 5.73
C GLU A 80 20.30 -4.45 6.97
N ASN A 81 20.81 -3.87 8.07
CA ASN A 81 21.06 -4.62 9.30
C ASN A 81 19.74 -5.06 9.93
N LEU A 82 18.72 -4.19 9.93
CA LEU A 82 17.39 -4.53 10.41
C LEU A 82 16.74 -5.60 9.53
N ARG A 83 16.87 -5.50 8.21
CA ARG A 83 16.37 -6.54 7.30
C ARG A 83 17.04 -7.90 7.56
N LYS A 84 18.36 -7.93 7.73
CA LYS A 84 19.10 -9.15 8.07
C LYS A 84 18.66 -9.72 9.43
N ALA A 85 18.46 -8.87 10.43
CA ALA A 85 18.00 -9.28 11.75
C ALA A 85 16.59 -9.90 11.71
N VAL A 86 15.65 -9.33 10.94
CA VAL A 86 14.31 -9.91 10.75
C VAL A 86 14.38 -11.28 10.07
N VAL A 87 15.22 -11.44 9.05
CA VAL A 87 15.39 -12.73 8.35
C VAL A 87 16.02 -13.80 9.24
N GLN A 88 16.98 -13.41 10.09
CA GLN A 88 17.67 -14.33 10.98
C GLN A 88 16.84 -14.74 12.20
N GLY A 89 15.71 -14.06 12.46
CA GLY A 89 14.90 -14.26 13.65
C GLY A 89 15.57 -13.62 14.86
N LEU A 90 15.27 -12.35 15.11
CA LEU A 90 15.68 -11.69 16.34
C LEU A 90 14.79 -12.21 17.48
N GLU A 91 15.33 -13.12 18.30
CA GLU A 91 14.77 -13.47 19.60
C GLU A 91 15.04 -12.28 20.54
N LEU A 92 13.99 -11.60 21.00
CA LEU A 92 14.05 -10.50 21.97
C LEU A 92 13.69 -10.98 23.38
#